data_AF-A0A2H0JR09-F1
#
_entry.id   AF-A0A2H0JR09-F1
#
_cell.length_a   1.000
_cell.length_b   1.000
_cell.length_c   1.000
_cell.angle_alpha   90.00
_cell.angle_beta   90.00
_cell.angle_gamma   90.00
#
_symmetry.space_group_name_H-M   'P 1'
#
loop_
_entity.id
_entity.type
_entity.pdbx_description
1 polymer ?
#
loop_
_entity_poly.entity_id
_entity_poly.type
_entity_poly.pdbx_seq_one_letter_code
_entity_poly.pdbx_strand_id
1 'polypeptide(L)'
;IKGITLSGLASGSGGTMTGLHVAGFAIGAESVNGLIVAPGYFRIEEGFQNGLAASAVSVVRGDQRGVTIGLYNYARKLEGVQIGLINHAANKKRFKVLPLINF
;
A
#
# COMPACT_ATOMS: atom_id res chain seq x y z
N ILE A 1 -0.75 8.64 13.45
CA ILE A 1 -1.80 9.62 13.05
C ILE A 1 -3.15 8.93 13.08
N LYS A 2 -4.18 9.48 13.74
CA LYS A 2 -5.54 8.94 13.70
C LYS A 2 -6.50 10.01 13.17
N GLY A 3 -7.32 9.69 12.17
CA GLY A 3 -8.29 10.62 11.56
C GLY A 3 -8.08 10.82 10.06
N ILE A 4 -8.31 12.05 9.59
CA ILE A 4 -8.15 12.43 8.18
C ILE A 4 -6.82 13.17 8.00
N THR A 5 -6.05 12.82 6.99
CA THR A 5 -4.84 13.55 6.58
C THR A 5 -4.98 14.02 5.15
N LEU A 6 -4.71 15.31 4.93
CA LEU A 6 -4.62 15.91 3.60
C LEU A 6 -3.26 16.60 3.48
N SER A 7 -2.48 16.25 2.47
CA SER A 7 -1.14 16.80 2.26
C SER A 7 -0.91 17.19 0.81
N GLY A 8 -0.31 18.36 0.58
CA GLY A 8 -0.10 18.88 -0.78
C GLY A 8 0.83 18.02 -1.63
N LEU A 9 1.92 17.50 -1.04
CA LEU A 9 2.91 16.68 -1.74
C LEU A 9 3.02 15.27 -1.15
N ALA A 10 3.43 15.16 0.12
CA ALA A 10 3.62 13.88 0.77
C ALA A 10 3.20 13.89 2.24
N SER A 11 2.83 12.72 2.76
CA SER A 11 2.60 12.48 4.19
C SER A 11 3.46 11.31 4.67
N GLY A 12 4.09 11.46 5.82
CA GLY A 12 4.97 10.45 6.42
C GLY A 12 4.66 10.24 7.91
N SER A 13 4.72 9.01 8.39
CA SER A 13 4.58 8.68 9.82
C SER A 13 5.50 7.52 10.19
N GLY A 14 6.44 7.73 11.13
CA GLY A 14 7.25 6.66 11.71
C GLY A 14 6.48 5.74 12.67
N GLY A 15 5.19 5.54 12.42
CA GLY A 15 4.26 4.79 13.26
C GLY A 15 2.93 4.61 12.54
N THR A 16 1.89 4.18 13.26
CA THR A 16 0.60 3.83 12.64
C THR A 16 -0.23 5.03 12.20
N MET A 17 -0.70 4.99 10.94
CA MET A 17 -1.72 5.87 10.38
C MET A 17 -3.07 5.13 10.38
N THR A 18 -4.13 5.74 10.90
CA THR A 18 -5.47 5.12 10.95
C THR A 18 -6.53 6.12 10.48
N GLY A 19 -7.33 5.74 9.49
CA GLY A 19 -8.40 6.58 8.93
C GLY A 19 -8.23 6.81 7.42
N LEU A 20 -8.44 8.05 6.97
CA LEU A 20 -8.36 8.44 5.56
C LEU A 20 -7.13 9.31 5.34
N HIS A 21 -6.25 8.94 4.42
CA HIS A 21 -5.03 9.68 4.16
C HIS A 21 -4.85 9.92 2.66
N VAL A 22 -4.77 11.20 2.29
CA VAL A 22 -4.65 11.67 0.92
C VAL A 22 -3.42 12.57 0.82
N ALA A 23 -2.53 12.27 -0.13
CA ALA A 23 -1.40 13.13 -0.47
C ALA A 23 -1.33 13.34 -1.98
N GLY A 24 -0.86 14.52 -2.41
CA GLY A 24 -0.74 14.85 -3.83
C GLY A 24 0.19 13.91 -4.62
N PHE A 25 1.17 13.29 -3.95
CA PHE A 25 2.10 12.36 -4.58
C PHE A 25 2.36 11.11 -3.76
N ALA A 26 2.81 11.23 -2.50
CA ALA A 26 3.33 10.07 -1.76
C ALA A 26 2.84 9.93 -0.30
N ILE A 27 2.65 8.70 0.15
CA ILE A 27 2.39 8.38 1.56
C ILE A 27 3.35 7.28 2.04
N GLY A 28 3.99 7.51 3.18
CA GLY A 28 4.86 6.52 3.83
C GLY A 28 4.48 6.33 5.30
N ALA A 29 4.41 5.09 5.76
CA ALA A 29 4.17 4.80 7.17
C ALA A 29 4.87 3.52 7.64
N GLU A 30 4.96 3.33 8.95
CA GLU A 30 5.29 2.01 9.51
C GLU A 30 4.09 1.05 9.39
N SER A 31 2.88 1.55 9.64
CA SER A 31 1.62 0.81 9.49
C SER A 31 0.48 1.73 9.05
N VAL A 32 -0.47 1.18 8.31
CA VAL A 32 -1.70 1.86 7.91
C VAL A 32 -2.90 0.96 8.22
N ASN A 33 -3.96 1.55 8.78
CA ASN A 33 -5.28 0.93 8.87
C ASN A 33 -6.34 1.91 8.33
N GLY A 34 -6.76 1.74 7.08
CA GLY A 34 -7.79 2.60 6.46
C GLY A 34 -7.66 2.77 4.95
N LEU A 35 -7.99 3.96 4.46
CA LEU A 35 -8.01 4.32 3.04
C LEU A 35 -6.86 5.27 2.70
N ILE A 36 -6.10 4.91 1.66
CA ILE A 36 -4.93 5.65 1.16
C ILE A 36 -5.18 6.08 -0.29
N VAL A 37 -4.95 7.36 -0.59
CA VAL A 37 -4.86 7.88 -1.96
C VAL A 37 -3.55 8.64 -2.12
N ALA A 38 -2.64 8.08 -2.90
CA ALA A 38 -1.31 8.64 -3.15
C ALA A 38 -0.91 8.37 -4.61
N PRO A 39 -1.22 9.27 -5.56
CA PRO A 39 -1.11 9.00 -7.01
C PRO A 39 0.26 8.49 -7.46
N GLY A 40 1.35 8.92 -6.81
CA GLY A 40 2.71 8.50 -7.12
C GLY A 40 3.14 7.24 -6.36
N TYR A 41 3.27 7.34 -5.04
CA TYR A 41 4.00 6.34 -4.27
C TYR A 41 3.40 6.06 -2.89
N PHE A 42 3.18 4.79 -2.58
CA PHE A 42 2.78 4.34 -1.24
C PHE A 42 3.81 3.35 -0.67
N ARG A 43 4.20 3.54 0.59
CA ARG A 43 5.16 2.65 1.25
C ARG A 43 4.79 2.29 2.69
N ILE A 44 4.96 1.01 3.00
CA ILE A 44 5.03 0.45 4.36
C ILE A 44 6.41 -0.18 4.56
N GLU A 45 7.13 0.21 5.62
CA GLU A 45 8.50 -0.27 5.87
C GLU A 45 8.57 -1.64 6.57
N GLU A 46 7.84 -1.85 7.67
CA GLU A 46 7.91 -3.15 8.40
C GLU A 46 6.56 -3.67 8.88
N GLY A 47 5.61 -2.79 9.20
CA GLY A 47 4.33 -3.18 9.79
C GLY A 47 3.33 -3.69 8.76
N PHE A 48 2.12 -3.13 8.73
CA PHE A 48 1.07 -3.64 7.87
C PHE A 48 0.34 -2.53 7.12
N GLN A 49 -0.20 -2.87 5.96
CA GLN A 49 -1.31 -2.13 5.35
C GLN A 49 -2.57 -2.94 5.58
N ASN A 50 -3.56 -2.38 6.29
CA ASN A 50 -4.91 -2.92 6.41
C ASN A 50 -5.89 -1.95 5.74
N GLY A 51 -6.64 -2.40 4.73
CA GLY A 51 -7.69 -1.61 4.08
C GLY A 51 -7.49 -1.40 2.59
N LEU A 52 -7.74 -0.19 2.09
CA LEU A 52 -7.72 0.16 0.67
C LEU A 52 -6.59 1.14 0.37
N ALA A 53 -5.81 0.88 -0.68
CA ALA A 53 -4.79 1.80 -1.16
C ALA A 53 -4.87 1.99 -2.68
N ALA A 54 -4.78 3.23 -3.13
CA ALA A 54 -4.68 3.59 -4.55
C ALA A 54 -3.42 4.43 -4.79
N SER A 55 -2.48 3.92 -5.59
CA SER A 55 -1.21 4.57 -5.91
C SER A 55 -0.57 3.98 -7.17
N ALA A 56 0.18 4.75 -7.97
CA ALA A 56 0.88 4.17 -9.13
C ALA A 56 1.89 3.09 -8.73
N VAL A 57 2.65 3.32 -7.64
CA VAL A 57 3.62 2.36 -7.12
C VAL A 57 3.38 2.13 -5.63
N SER A 58 3.10 0.90 -5.25
CA SER A 58 2.92 0.48 -3.85
C SER A 58 4.02 -0.51 -3.44
N VAL A 59 4.68 -0.24 -2.31
CA VAL A 59 5.71 -1.11 -1.73
C VAL A 59 5.39 -1.38 -0.26
N VAL A 60 4.83 -2.55 0.01
CA VAL A 60 4.52 -3.03 1.35
C VAL A 60 5.56 -4.05 1.78
N ARG A 61 6.54 -3.62 2.59
CA ARG A 61 7.61 -4.48 3.09
C ARG A 61 7.21 -5.31 4.32
N GLY A 62 5.99 -5.17 4.83
CA GLY A 62 5.43 -6.09 5.81
C GLY A 62 4.20 -6.83 5.26
N ASP A 63 3.08 -6.77 6.00
CA ASP A 63 1.85 -7.49 5.65
C ASP A 63 0.87 -6.62 4.87
N GLN A 64 0.48 -7.06 3.68
CA GLN A 64 -0.55 -6.43 2.88
C GLN A 64 -1.90 -7.13 3.10
N ARG A 65 -2.77 -6.53 3.93
CA ARG A 65 -4.12 -7.00 4.25
C ARG A 65 -5.16 -6.07 3.62
N GLY A 66 -5.94 -6.58 2.68
CA GLY A 66 -6.92 -5.78 1.93
C GLY A 66 -6.49 -5.49 0.50
N VAL A 67 -7.00 -4.42 -0.10
CA VAL A 67 -6.92 -4.19 -1.55
C VAL A 67 -5.97 -3.04 -1.88
N THR A 68 -5.00 -3.31 -2.75
CA THR A 68 -4.12 -2.29 -3.32
C THR A 68 -4.36 -2.19 -4.83
N ILE A 69 -4.57 -0.98 -5.33
CA ILE A 69 -4.77 -0.67 -6.75
C ILE A 69 -3.61 0.21 -7.21
N GLY A 70 -2.93 -0.20 -8.27
CA GLY A 70 -1.77 0.53 -8.79
C GLY A 70 -1.23 0.03 -10.12
N LEU A 71 -0.18 0.64 -10.63
CA LEU A 71 0.52 0.13 -11.81
C LEU A 71 1.50 -0.97 -11.40
N TYR A 72 2.23 -0.74 -10.31
CA TYR A 72 3.15 -1.70 -9.69
C TYR A 72 2.84 -1.86 -8.21
N ASN A 73 2.56 -3.09 -7.80
CA ASN A 73 2.31 -3.46 -6.42
C ASN A 73 3.35 -4.47 -5.97
N TYR A 74 3.98 -4.23 -4.84
CA TYR A 74 4.88 -5.17 -4.17
C TYR A 74 4.42 -5.39 -2.73
N ALA A 75 4.29 -6.65 -2.35
CA ALA A 75 4.09 -7.06 -0.96
C ALA A 75 5.13 -8.12 -0.56
N ARG A 76 5.77 -7.93 0.59
CA ARG A 76 6.58 -8.99 1.20
C ARG A 76 5.68 -10.17 1.58
N LYS A 77 4.56 -9.90 2.24
CA LYS A 77 3.51 -10.88 2.53
C LYS A 77 2.17 -10.35 2.05
N LEU A 78 1.56 -11.06 1.10
CA LEU A 78 0.21 -10.77 0.63
C LEU A 78 -0.82 -11.61 1.40
N GLU A 79 -1.80 -10.95 2.01
CA GLU A 79 -2.97 -11.50 2.70
C GLU A 79 -4.23 -10.72 2.25
N GLY A 80 -4.32 -10.42 0.96
CA GLY A 80 -5.30 -9.51 0.39
C GLY A 80 -5.34 -9.60 -1.13
N VAL A 81 -5.69 -8.51 -1.81
CA VAL A 81 -5.75 -8.46 -3.28
C VAL A 81 -4.92 -7.29 -3.78
N GLN A 82 -4.11 -7.54 -4.80
CA GLN A 82 -3.45 -6.51 -5.59
C GLN A 82 -4.12 -6.45 -6.96
N ILE A 83 -4.40 -5.25 -7.42
CA ILE A 83 -4.94 -4.98 -8.76
C ILE A 83 -3.99 -4.01 -9.44
N GLY A 84 -3.45 -4.41 -10.58
CA GLY A 84 -2.46 -3.60 -11.28
C GLY A 84 -1.78 -4.28 -12.44
N LEU A 85 -1.01 -3.52 -13.21
CA LEU A 85 -0.28 -4.07 -14.36
C LEU A 85 0.75 -5.11 -13.93
N ILE A 86 1.44 -4.86 -12.81
CA ILE A 86 2.45 -5.76 -12.25
C ILE A 86 2.21 -5.90 -10.74
N ASN A 87 1.93 -7.12 -10.28
CA ASN A 87 1.67 -7.42 -8.88
C ASN A 87 2.64 -8.48 -8.36
N HIS A 88 3.49 -8.14 -7.39
CA HIS A 88 4.52 -8.99 -6.82
C HIS A 88 4.21 -9.33 -5.35
N ALA A 89 4.03 -10.62 -5.05
CA ALA A 89 3.88 -11.16 -3.70
C ALA A 89 5.05 -12.11 -3.36
N ALA A 90 5.98 -11.65 -2.53
CA ALA A 90 7.23 -12.38 -2.26
C ALA A 90 7.04 -13.66 -1.43
N ASN A 91 5.97 -13.73 -0.63
CA ASN A 91 5.62 -14.90 0.19
C ASN A 91 5.10 -16.11 -0.61
N LYS A 92 4.80 -15.95 -1.91
CA LYS A 92 4.28 -17.04 -2.74
C LYS A 92 5.37 -17.97 -3.26
N LYS A 93 5.12 -19.29 -3.22
CA LYS A 93 6.04 -20.31 -3.76
C LYS A 93 6.00 -20.41 -5.29
N ARG A 94 4.84 -20.16 -5.90
CA ARG A 94 4.62 -20.10 -7.36
C ARG A 94 3.82 -18.83 -7.69
N PHE A 95 3.98 -18.30 -8.90
CA PHE A 95 3.28 -17.07 -9.35
C PHE A 95 3.55 -15.85 -8.46
N LYS A 96 4.83 -15.60 -8.16
CA LYS A 96 5.24 -14.42 -7.38
C LYS A 96 4.83 -13.11 -8.05
N VAL A 97 4.94 -13.05 -9.38
CA VAL A 97 4.53 -11.90 -10.18
C VAL A 97 3.35 -12.31 -11.06
N LEU A 98 2.26 -11.56 -10.97
CA LEU A 98 1.06 -11.76 -11.79
C LEU A 98 0.60 -10.42 -12.39
N PRO A 99 0.19 -10.41 -13.67
CA PRO A 99 -0.46 -9.26 -14.25
C PRO A 99 -1.91 -9.16 -13.79
N LEU A 100 -2.47 -7.96 -13.86
CA LEU A 100 -3.87 -7.61 -13.56
C LEU A 100 -4.31 -7.82 -12.11
N ILE A 101 -4.28 -9.04 -11.59
CA ILE A 101 -4.78 -9.39 -10.25
C ILE A 101 -3.84 -10.41 -9.58
N ASN A 102 -3.56 -10.22 -8.28
CA ASN A 102 -2.83 -11.16 -7.44
C ASN A 102 -3.48 -11.24 -6.04
N PHE A 103 -3.77 -12.44 -5.54
CA PHE A 103 -4.45 -12.67 -4.25
C PHE A 103 -3.76 -13.77 -3.43
#